data_AF-A0AAW0W7U2-F1
#
_entry.id   AF-A0AAW0W7U2-F1
#
_cell.length_a   1.000
_cell.length_b   1.000
_cell.length_c   1.000
_cell.angle_alpha   90.00
_cell.angle_beta   90.00
_cell.angle_gamma   90.00
#
_symmetry.space_group_name_H-M   'P 1'
#
loop_
_entity.id
_entity.type
_entity.pdbx_description
1 polymer ?
#
loop_
_entity_poly.entity_id
_entity_poly.type
_entity_poly.pdbx_seq_one_letter_code
_entity_poly.pdbx_strand_id
1 'polypeptide(L)'
;MGEPEQVIAEPDEVEDVDASIDGLHPPTLEQHHPWLISYSINSALSWLAFNGWYTLGFLLFCYILWRRIEPKCQQWLRKREEFKEAAKYHKDPDKVLARERALDEARLRMQEQYNKDAQKQAEKRKEQEEKRRLERIEDWERHKRGDGYRSKTRTGASGSSEVESNNGNKPSRKPKLRPEYNPLTGDTGGGTCGWRPSQRGASGGG
;
A
#
# COMPACT_ATOMS: atom_id res chain seq x y z
N MET A 1 32.24 95.05 83.36
CA MET A 1 31.56 95.89 82.36
C MET A 1 31.62 95.15 81.03
N GLY A 2 30.46 94.97 80.40
CA GLY A 2 30.21 94.08 79.26
C GLY A 2 28.92 93.30 79.54
N GLU A 3 27.83 93.71 78.91
CA GLU A 3 26.42 93.40 79.22
C GLU A 3 25.98 91.95 78.87
N PRO A 4 24.84 91.48 79.44
CA PRO A 4 24.28 90.15 79.19
C PRO A 4 23.23 90.11 78.08
N GLU A 5 23.34 89.17 77.13
CA GLU A 5 22.28 88.86 76.16
C GLU A 5 21.66 87.47 76.38
N GLN A 6 20.49 87.51 77.01
CA GLN A 6 19.21 86.86 76.72
C GLN A 6 19.14 85.36 76.34
N VAL A 7 18.42 84.69 77.24
CA VAL A 7 17.69 83.43 77.11
C VAL A 7 16.58 83.56 76.07
N ILE A 8 16.52 82.65 75.09
CA ILE A 8 15.29 82.28 74.39
C ILE A 8 15.22 80.76 74.38
N ALA A 9 14.15 80.25 74.98
CA ALA A 9 13.74 78.86 74.97
C ALA A 9 12.86 78.59 73.75
N GLU A 10 12.98 77.40 73.16
CA GLU A 10 11.96 76.80 72.28
C GLU A 10 11.91 75.28 72.54
N PRO A 11 10.73 74.71 72.87
CA PRO A 11 10.55 73.30 73.22
C PRO A 11 9.85 72.46 72.12
N ASP A 12 9.81 71.14 72.36
CA ASP A 12 8.96 70.07 71.75
C ASP A 12 9.47 69.53 70.39
N GLU A 13 9.57 68.22 70.09
CA GLU A 13 8.60 67.10 70.11
C GLU A 13 9.38 65.76 70.30
N VAL A 14 9.12 64.90 71.30
CA VAL A 14 8.15 63.78 71.42
C VAL A 14 8.28 62.64 70.37
N GLU A 15 8.71 61.49 70.90
CA GLU A 15 8.44 60.07 70.57
C GLU A 15 8.53 59.53 69.14
N ASP A 16 9.23 58.39 68.99
CA ASP A 16 8.71 57.20 68.31
C ASP A 16 9.60 55.98 68.65
N VAL A 17 9.20 55.25 69.70
CA VAL A 17 9.67 53.90 70.02
C VAL A 17 8.50 52.98 69.72
N ASP A 18 8.44 52.39 68.52
CA ASP A 18 7.66 51.17 68.22
C ASP A 18 7.85 50.76 66.77
N ALA A 19 8.55 49.65 66.52
CA ALA A 19 8.32 48.71 65.40
C ALA A 19 9.43 47.63 65.34
N SER A 20 9.45 46.75 66.34
CA SER A 20 10.17 45.48 66.27
C SER A 20 9.22 44.34 65.87
N ILE A 21 8.66 44.37 64.66
CA ILE A 21 8.03 43.20 64.01
C ILE A 21 8.20 43.36 62.51
N ASP A 22 9.24 42.75 61.92
CA ASP A 22 9.25 42.25 60.54
C ASP A 22 10.61 41.60 60.28
N GLY A 23 10.69 40.28 60.52
CA GLY A 23 11.96 39.56 60.48
C GLY A 23 11.82 38.08 60.13
N LEU A 24 10.86 37.69 59.31
CA LEU A 24 10.65 36.28 58.93
C LEU A 24 10.23 36.12 57.46
N HIS A 25 11.09 36.57 56.55
CA HIS A 25 11.11 36.04 55.19
C HIS A 25 12.56 36.07 54.69
N PRO A 26 13.21 34.90 54.46
CA PRO A 26 14.57 34.89 53.93
C PRO A 26 14.58 35.49 52.52
N PRO A 27 15.37 36.54 52.24
CA PRO A 27 15.48 37.16 50.92
C PRO A 27 16.44 36.35 50.05
N THR A 28 16.17 35.07 49.80
CA THR A 28 17.03 34.26 48.92
C THR A 28 16.20 33.25 48.12
N LEU A 29 15.31 33.78 47.29
CA LEU A 29 15.20 33.29 45.92
C LEU A 29 15.70 34.44 45.05
N GLU A 30 17.02 34.68 45.03
CA GLU A 30 17.62 35.41 43.92
C GLU A 30 17.40 34.56 42.67
N GLN A 31 16.22 34.72 42.08
CA GLN A 31 16.01 34.38 40.69
C GLN A 31 16.92 35.35 39.94
N HIS A 32 18.14 34.94 39.65
CA HIS A 32 18.89 35.46 38.52
C HIS A 32 18.04 35.12 37.28
N HIS A 33 16.95 35.86 37.07
CA HIS A 33 16.28 35.89 35.79
C HIS A 33 17.32 36.55 34.90
N PRO A 34 18.05 35.78 34.09
CA PRO A 34 19.18 36.34 33.39
C PRO A 34 18.58 37.43 32.52
N TRP A 35 19.06 38.66 32.71
CA TRP A 35 18.50 39.84 32.07
C TRP A 35 18.49 39.68 30.54
N LEU A 36 19.38 38.84 30.00
CA LEU A 36 19.38 38.38 28.61
C LEU A 36 18.14 37.56 28.24
N ILE A 37 17.66 36.66 29.10
CA ILE A 37 16.45 35.87 28.83
C ILE A 37 15.22 36.76 28.98
N SER A 38 15.12 37.62 30.00
CA SER A 38 13.97 38.55 30.09
C SER A 38 13.99 39.57 28.96
N TYR A 39 15.15 40.11 28.61
CA TYR A 39 15.31 41.02 27.48
C TYR A 39 14.95 40.33 26.16
N SER A 40 15.50 39.14 25.89
CA SER A 40 15.18 38.40 24.66
C SER A 40 13.73 37.95 24.60
N ILE A 41 13.12 37.53 25.70
CA ILE A 41 11.69 37.19 25.76
C ILE A 41 10.85 38.44 25.55
N ASN A 42 11.11 39.56 26.24
CA ASN A 42 10.34 40.80 26.08
C ASN A 42 10.52 41.40 24.68
N SER A 43 11.73 41.39 24.13
CA SER A 43 11.99 41.81 22.76
C SER A 43 11.30 40.90 21.75
N ALA A 44 11.34 39.58 21.94
CA ALA A 44 10.64 38.63 21.09
C ALA A 44 9.13 38.77 21.20
N LEU A 45 8.57 38.96 22.40
CA LEU A 45 7.14 39.22 22.62
C LEU A 45 6.71 40.55 22.01
N SER A 46 7.51 41.61 22.16
CA SER A 46 7.22 42.91 21.55
C SER A 46 7.26 42.82 20.03
N TRP A 47 8.22 42.08 19.46
CA TRP A 47 8.30 41.86 18.03
C TRP A 47 7.18 40.95 17.53
N LEU A 48 6.81 39.93 18.31
CA LEU A 48 5.67 39.04 18.07
C LEU A 48 4.33 39.79 18.17
N ALA A 49 4.20 40.77 19.06
CA ALA A 49 3.01 41.61 19.17
C ALA A 49 2.87 42.52 17.93
N PHE A 50 3.98 43.04 17.41
CA PHE A 50 3.99 43.85 16.20
C PHE A 50 3.87 43.03 14.90
N ASN A 51 4.41 41.81 14.88
CA ASN A 51 4.54 40.93 13.72
C ASN A 51 3.79 39.59 13.87
N GLY A 52 2.75 39.53 14.70
CA GLY A 52 2.10 38.28 15.09
C GLY A 52 1.62 37.45 13.89
N TRP A 53 1.17 38.13 12.84
CA TRP A 53 0.74 37.49 11.60
C TRP A 53 1.87 36.75 10.86
N TYR A 54 3.11 37.26 10.89
CA TYR A 54 4.27 36.56 10.31
C TYR A 54 4.60 35.30 11.09
N THR A 55 4.41 35.30 12.41
CA THR A 55 4.69 34.12 13.23
C THR A 55 3.64 33.03 13.04
N LEU A 56 2.38 33.39 12.85
CA LEU A 56 1.32 32.47 12.43
C LEU A 56 1.61 31.92 11.02
N GLY A 57 2.01 32.79 10.09
CA GLY A 57 2.42 32.38 8.73
C GLY A 57 3.64 31.46 8.74
N PHE A 58 4.63 31.72 9.59
CA PHE A 58 5.82 30.90 9.75
C PHE A 58 5.49 29.54 10.39
N LEU A 59 4.68 29.50 11.45
CA LEU A 59 4.21 28.26 12.05
C LEU A 59 3.42 27.42 11.05
N LEU A 60 2.52 28.04 10.29
CA LEU A 60 1.76 27.38 9.23
C LEU A 60 2.68 26.85 8.13
N PHE A 61 3.65 27.66 7.69
CA PHE A 61 4.64 27.28 6.69
C PHE A 61 5.51 26.11 7.17
N CYS A 62 6.02 26.17 8.40
CA CYS A 62 6.76 25.08 9.03
C CYS A 62 5.91 23.82 9.17
N TYR A 63 4.63 23.94 9.53
CA TYR A 63 3.71 22.81 9.61
C TYR A 63 3.50 22.16 8.23
N ILE A 64 3.25 22.97 7.19
CA ILE A 64 3.12 22.48 5.80
C ILE A 64 4.42 21.82 5.35
N LEU A 65 5.56 22.44 5.64
CA LEU A 65 6.88 21.95 5.26
C LEU A 65 7.21 20.64 5.97
N TRP A 66 6.92 20.53 7.26
CA TRP A 66 7.05 19.29 8.03
C TRP A 66 6.22 18.18 7.42
N ARG A 67 4.93 18.44 7.17
CA ARG A 67 4.00 17.47 6.56
C ARG A 67 4.45 17.04 5.16
N ARG A 68 5.17 17.89 4.43
CA ARG A 68 5.73 17.63 3.11
C ARG A 68 7.03 16.84 3.16
N ILE A 69 7.87 17.08 4.17
CA ILE A 69 9.19 16.46 4.35
C ILE A 69 9.08 15.11 5.05
N GLU A 70 8.13 14.93 5.95
CA GLU A 70 7.85 13.66 6.65
C GLU A 70 7.87 12.43 5.72
N PRO A 71 7.10 12.39 4.60
CA PRO A 71 7.14 11.23 3.71
C PRO A 71 8.50 11.06 3.03
N LYS A 72 9.24 12.14 2.77
CA LYS A 72 10.58 12.08 2.17
C LYS A 72 11.62 11.56 3.15
N CYS A 73 11.55 11.97 4.42
CA CYS A 73 12.41 11.47 5.49
C CYS A 73 12.15 9.98 5.75
N GLN A 74 10.87 9.57 5.79
CA GLN A 74 10.52 8.15 5.92
C GLN A 74 11.01 7.34 4.72
N GLN A 75 10.84 7.83 3.49
CA GLN A 75 11.38 7.17 2.30
C GLN A 75 12.92 7.08 2.31
N TRP A 76 13.61 8.13 2.78
CA TRP A 76 15.06 8.12 2.90
C TRP A 76 15.54 7.11 3.94
N LEU A 77 14.85 7.02 5.08
CA LEU A 77 15.15 6.05 6.13
C LEU A 77 14.93 4.61 5.61
N ARG A 78 13.80 4.35 4.96
CA ARG A 78 13.50 3.05 4.33
C ARG A 78 14.54 2.65 3.31
N LYS A 79 14.92 3.55 2.40
CA LYS A 79 16.00 3.29 1.44
C LYS A 79 17.30 2.92 2.14
N ARG A 80 17.63 3.61 3.23
CA ARG A 80 18.86 3.34 4.00
C ARG A 80 18.81 1.97 4.69
N GLU A 81 17.63 1.54 5.13
CA GLU A 81 17.41 0.18 5.65
C GLU A 81 17.53 -0.86 4.53
N GLU A 82 16.87 -0.64 3.39
CA GLU A 82 16.97 -1.49 2.19
C GLU A 82 18.42 -1.63 1.72
N PHE A 83 19.22 -0.55 1.70
CA PHE A 83 20.64 -0.62 1.35
C PHE A 83 21.45 -1.44 2.37
N LYS A 84 21.14 -1.33 3.66
CA LYS A 84 21.79 -2.16 4.70
C LYS A 84 21.39 -3.62 4.56
N GLU A 85 20.13 -3.90 4.25
CA GLU A 85 19.63 -5.26 4.03
C GLU A 85 20.21 -5.88 2.76
N ALA A 86 20.27 -5.14 1.66
CA ALA A 86 20.91 -5.56 0.42
C ALA A 86 22.41 -5.84 0.65
N ALA A 87 23.11 -4.96 1.39
CA ALA A 87 24.52 -5.19 1.74
C ALA A 87 24.72 -6.45 2.60
N LYS A 88 23.80 -6.76 3.52
CA LYS A 88 23.82 -8.02 4.27
C LYS A 88 23.53 -9.21 3.36
N TYR A 89 22.55 -9.10 2.47
CA TYR A 89 22.20 -10.14 1.50
C TYR A 89 23.37 -10.51 0.57
N HIS A 90 24.18 -9.52 0.16
CA HIS A 90 25.38 -9.77 -0.66
C HIS A 90 26.55 -10.39 0.12
N LYS A 91 26.60 -10.23 1.44
CA LYS A 91 27.69 -10.77 2.29
C LYS A 91 27.39 -12.17 2.82
N ASP A 92 26.12 -12.56 2.89
CA ASP A 92 25.69 -13.83 3.49
C ASP A 92 25.42 -14.89 2.41
N PRO A 93 26.35 -15.83 2.13
CA PRO A 93 26.14 -16.88 1.13
C PRO A 93 24.96 -17.80 1.47
N ASP A 94 24.67 -17.99 2.76
CA ASP A 94 23.57 -18.85 3.23
C ASP A 94 22.18 -18.36 2.78
N LYS A 95 22.00 -17.03 2.67
CA LYS A 95 20.74 -16.45 2.20
C LYS A 95 20.50 -16.71 0.71
N VAL A 96 21.58 -16.72 -0.08
CA VAL A 96 21.52 -17.07 -1.50
C VAL A 96 21.12 -18.53 -1.66
N LEU A 97 21.75 -19.44 -0.90
CA LEU A 97 21.41 -20.86 -0.91
C LEU A 97 19.97 -21.14 -0.46
N ALA A 98 19.50 -20.45 0.57
CA ALA A 98 18.11 -20.59 1.03
C ALA A 98 17.10 -20.16 -0.05
N ARG A 99 17.40 -19.10 -0.81
CA ARG A 99 16.58 -18.65 -1.93
C ARG A 99 16.58 -19.65 -3.08
N GLU A 100 17.74 -20.18 -3.43
CA GLU A 100 17.84 -21.19 -4.50
C GLU A 100 17.04 -22.45 -4.14
N ARG A 101 17.18 -22.94 -2.92
CA ARG A 101 16.38 -24.08 -2.41
C ARG A 101 14.88 -23.80 -2.48
N ALA A 102 14.43 -22.61 -2.07
CA ALA A 102 13.02 -22.24 -2.14
C ALA A 102 12.51 -22.17 -3.61
N LEU A 103 13.33 -21.69 -4.53
CA LEU A 103 13.01 -21.68 -5.96
C LEU A 103 12.93 -23.10 -6.54
N ASP A 104 13.86 -23.97 -6.17
CA ASP A 104 13.90 -25.36 -6.63
C ASP A 104 12.72 -26.16 -6.08
N GLU A 105 12.34 -25.93 -4.82
CA GLU A 105 11.13 -26.51 -4.24
C GLU A 105 9.87 -26.03 -4.97
N ALA A 106 9.77 -24.74 -5.28
CA ALA A 106 8.63 -24.20 -6.03
C ALA A 106 8.54 -24.81 -7.43
N ARG A 107 9.68 -25.01 -8.12
CA ARG A 107 9.75 -25.69 -9.42
C ARG A 107 9.31 -27.14 -9.30
N LEU A 108 9.77 -27.87 -8.28
CA LEU A 108 9.39 -29.26 -8.04
C LEU A 108 7.88 -29.39 -7.81
N ARG A 109 7.31 -28.54 -6.95
CA ARG A 109 5.85 -28.50 -6.70
C ARG A 109 5.06 -28.22 -7.99
N MET A 110 5.54 -27.32 -8.84
CA MET A 110 4.91 -27.04 -10.13
C MET A 110 4.97 -28.23 -11.09
N GLN A 111 6.12 -28.91 -11.17
CA GLN A 111 6.28 -30.11 -11.98
C GLN A 111 5.38 -31.25 -11.49
N GLU A 112 5.25 -31.44 -10.18
CA GLU A 112 4.34 -32.44 -9.62
C GLU A 112 2.89 -32.16 -9.96
N GLN A 113 2.44 -30.91 -9.86
CA GLN A 113 1.09 -30.51 -10.25
C GLN A 113 0.85 -30.78 -11.74
N TYR A 114 1.80 -30.40 -12.60
CA TYR A 114 1.72 -30.65 -14.03
C TYR A 114 1.63 -32.15 -14.34
N ASN A 115 2.46 -32.97 -13.69
CA ASN A 115 2.45 -34.42 -13.86
C ASN A 115 1.13 -35.03 -13.39
N LYS A 116 0.57 -34.58 -12.26
CA LYS A 116 -0.75 -35.03 -11.77
C LYS A 116 -1.86 -34.70 -12.77
N ASP A 117 -1.83 -33.51 -13.34
CA ASP A 117 -2.85 -33.09 -14.33
C ASP A 117 -2.68 -33.83 -15.65
N ALA A 118 -1.44 -34.08 -16.08
CA ALA A 118 -1.14 -34.89 -17.26
C ALA A 118 -1.66 -36.32 -17.10
N GLN A 119 -1.47 -36.94 -15.93
CA GLN A 119 -2.00 -38.28 -15.62
C GLN A 119 -3.52 -38.31 -15.67
N LYS A 120 -4.19 -37.37 -14.99
CA LYS A 120 -5.67 -37.26 -15.02
C LYS A 120 -6.21 -37.07 -16.43
N GLN A 121 -5.53 -36.31 -17.27
CA GLN A 121 -5.93 -36.14 -18.66
C GLN A 121 -5.70 -37.40 -19.49
N ALA A 122 -4.59 -38.10 -19.28
CA ALA A 122 -4.31 -39.36 -19.95
C ALA A 122 -5.36 -40.43 -19.62
N GLU A 123 -5.76 -40.54 -18.34
CA GLU A 123 -6.83 -41.43 -17.89
C GLU A 123 -8.16 -41.09 -18.56
N LYS A 124 -8.58 -39.82 -18.54
CA LYS A 124 -9.80 -39.36 -19.21
C LYS A 124 -9.80 -39.63 -20.72
N ARG A 125 -8.64 -39.51 -21.37
CA ARG A 125 -8.49 -39.83 -22.80
C ARG A 125 -8.69 -41.33 -23.05
N LYS A 126 -8.07 -42.19 -22.24
CA LYS A 126 -8.27 -43.65 -22.33
C LYS A 126 -9.72 -44.05 -22.13
N GLU A 127 -10.40 -43.50 -21.11
CA GLU A 127 -11.83 -43.75 -20.89
C GLU A 127 -12.70 -43.32 -22.07
N GLN A 128 -12.41 -42.15 -22.69
CA GLN A 128 -13.14 -41.69 -23.87
C GLN A 128 -12.88 -42.57 -25.09
N GLU A 129 -11.65 -43.05 -25.27
CA GLU A 129 -11.31 -43.98 -26.35
C GLU A 129 -12.02 -45.33 -26.18
N GLU A 130 -12.09 -45.86 -24.95
CA GLU A 130 -12.83 -47.08 -24.65
C GLU A 130 -14.34 -46.91 -24.89
N LYS A 131 -14.94 -45.81 -24.42
CA LYS A 131 -16.35 -45.50 -24.71
C LYS A 131 -16.62 -45.42 -26.21
N ARG A 132 -15.76 -44.74 -26.97
CA ARG A 132 -15.88 -44.66 -28.45
C ARG A 132 -15.71 -46.02 -29.12
N ARG A 133 -14.87 -46.90 -28.58
CA ARG A 133 -14.72 -48.28 -29.06
C ARG A 133 -15.99 -49.08 -28.80
N LEU A 134 -16.56 -48.99 -27.60
CA LEU A 134 -17.81 -49.66 -27.24
C LEU A 134 -18.98 -49.15 -28.08
N GLU A 135 -19.13 -47.84 -28.24
CA GLU A 135 -20.15 -47.24 -29.11
C GLU A 135 -20.04 -47.72 -30.57
N ARG A 136 -18.81 -47.88 -31.08
CA ARG A 136 -18.59 -48.41 -32.43
C ARG A 136 -19.00 -49.88 -32.56
N ILE A 137 -18.71 -50.69 -31.54
CA ILE A 137 -19.11 -52.10 -31.50
C ILE A 137 -20.64 -52.19 -31.41
N GLU A 138 -21.26 -51.43 -30.52
CA GLU A 138 -22.71 -51.39 -30.34
C GLU A 138 -23.42 -50.94 -31.61
N ASP A 139 -22.94 -49.89 -32.27
CA ASP A 139 -23.49 -49.42 -33.54
C ASP A 139 -23.38 -50.49 -34.63
N TRP A 140 -22.22 -51.15 -34.74
CA TRP A 140 -22.03 -52.25 -35.70
C TRP A 140 -22.95 -53.44 -35.44
N GLU A 141 -23.14 -53.82 -34.18
CA GLU A 141 -24.11 -54.86 -33.80
C GLU A 141 -25.55 -54.44 -34.11
N ARG A 142 -25.90 -53.18 -33.85
CA ARG A 142 -27.21 -52.61 -34.14
C ARG A 142 -27.52 -52.65 -35.64
N HIS A 143 -26.52 -52.32 -36.48
CA HIS A 143 -26.61 -52.50 -37.93
C HIS A 143 -26.84 -53.96 -38.33
N LYS A 144 -26.12 -54.90 -37.72
CA LYS A 144 -26.32 -56.34 -37.99
C LYS A 144 -27.71 -56.84 -37.59
N ARG A 145 -28.27 -56.32 -36.50
CA ARG A 145 -29.63 -56.66 -36.03
C ARG A 145 -30.74 -56.02 -36.87
N GLY A 146 -30.41 -55.13 -37.82
CA GLY A 146 -31.38 -54.43 -38.66
C GLY A 146 -32.06 -53.22 -38.00
N ASP A 147 -31.59 -52.82 -36.81
CA ASP A 147 -32.10 -51.65 -36.10
C ASP A 147 -31.58 -50.36 -36.77
N GLY A 148 -32.31 -49.80 -37.73
CA GLY A 148 -31.92 -48.58 -38.45
C GLY A 148 -31.57 -47.38 -37.53
N TYR A 149 -30.78 -46.43 -38.02
CA TYR A 149 -30.36 -45.23 -37.26
C TYR A 149 -31.57 -44.45 -36.71
N ARG A 150 -31.78 -44.48 -35.38
CA ARG A 150 -32.75 -43.58 -34.75
C ARG A 150 -32.05 -42.28 -34.38
N SER A 151 -32.62 -41.14 -34.78
CA SER A 151 -32.08 -39.84 -34.40
C SER A 151 -32.18 -39.66 -32.89
N LYS A 152 -31.06 -39.29 -32.24
CA LYS A 152 -30.99 -39.02 -30.79
C LYS A 152 -31.79 -37.77 -30.35
N THR A 153 -32.55 -37.15 -31.25
CA THR A 153 -33.33 -35.92 -31.00
C THR A 153 -34.72 -36.17 -30.42
N ARG A 154 -35.22 -37.42 -30.37
CA ARG A 154 -36.60 -37.72 -29.96
C ARG A 154 -36.77 -38.30 -28.55
N THR A 155 -35.71 -38.65 -27.83
CA THR A 155 -35.81 -39.33 -26.52
C THR A 155 -36.01 -38.40 -25.32
N GLY A 156 -36.13 -37.09 -25.52
CA GLY A 156 -36.46 -36.11 -24.47
C GLY A 156 -37.88 -35.56 -24.50
N ALA A 157 -38.74 -36.01 -25.43
CA ALA A 157 -40.03 -35.37 -25.73
C ALA A 157 -41.25 -36.30 -25.55
N SER A 158 -41.16 -37.32 -24.68
CA SER A 158 -42.29 -38.19 -24.35
C SER A 158 -42.58 -38.09 -22.86
N GLY A 159 -43.34 -37.06 -22.49
CA GLY A 159 -43.77 -36.79 -21.13
C GLY A 159 -44.63 -35.54 -21.09
N SER A 160 -45.95 -35.73 -21.17
CA SER A 160 -47.01 -34.76 -20.86
C SER A 160 -47.33 -33.66 -21.91
N SER A 161 -48.41 -33.93 -22.64
CA SER A 161 -49.56 -33.06 -23.01
C SER A 161 -49.36 -31.58 -23.35
N GLU A 162 -49.86 -31.24 -24.55
CA GLU A 162 -50.63 -30.04 -24.94
C GLU A 162 -50.23 -28.69 -24.32
N VAL A 163 -49.77 -27.76 -25.18
CA VAL A 163 -50.28 -26.37 -25.30
C VAL A 163 -49.35 -25.57 -26.23
N GLU A 164 -49.99 -25.04 -27.28
CA GLU A 164 -49.68 -23.83 -28.06
C GLU A 164 -48.32 -23.65 -28.75
N SER A 165 -48.45 -23.60 -30.08
CA SER A 165 -47.63 -22.86 -31.04
C SER A 165 -47.02 -21.58 -30.48
N ASN A 166 -45.70 -21.47 -30.50
CA ASN A 166 -45.07 -20.16 -30.59
C ASN A 166 -43.81 -20.18 -31.46
N ASN A 167 -43.76 -19.15 -32.29
CA ASN A 167 -42.85 -18.93 -33.40
C ASN A 167 -41.40 -18.70 -32.95
N GLY A 168 -40.44 -19.20 -33.75
CA GLY A 168 -39.15 -18.52 -33.95
C GLY A 168 -38.07 -18.64 -32.87
N ASN A 169 -37.57 -19.85 -32.59
CA ASN A 169 -36.34 -19.99 -31.79
C ASN A 169 -35.09 -19.85 -32.68
N LYS A 170 -34.63 -18.61 -32.91
CA LYS A 170 -33.27 -18.39 -33.43
C LYS A 170 -32.27 -18.84 -32.35
N PRO A 171 -31.27 -19.68 -32.67
CA PRO A 171 -30.32 -20.14 -31.67
C PRO A 171 -29.61 -18.93 -31.05
N SER A 172 -29.66 -18.83 -29.73
CA SER A 172 -28.96 -17.78 -28.97
C SER A 172 -27.50 -17.77 -29.39
N ARG A 173 -27.05 -16.63 -29.94
CA ARG A 173 -25.67 -16.44 -30.38
C ARG A 173 -24.74 -16.76 -29.21
N LYS A 174 -23.90 -17.79 -29.37
CA LYS A 174 -22.87 -18.11 -28.38
C LYS A 174 -22.00 -16.86 -28.17
N PRO A 175 -21.58 -16.54 -26.93
CA PRO A 175 -20.71 -15.40 -26.69
C PRO A 175 -19.45 -15.57 -27.56
N LYS A 176 -19.15 -14.55 -28.37
CA LYS A 176 -17.95 -14.58 -29.20
C LYS A 176 -16.75 -14.66 -28.28
N LEU A 177 -15.88 -15.65 -28.49
CA LEU A 177 -14.63 -15.84 -27.73
C LEU A 177 -13.78 -14.56 -27.69
N ARG A 178 -13.87 -13.71 -28.72
CA ARG A 178 -13.35 -12.33 -28.74
C ARG A 178 -14.34 -11.49 -29.57
N PRO A 179 -14.84 -10.35 -29.05
CA PRO A 179 -15.84 -9.54 -29.75
C PRO A 179 -15.34 -8.98 -31.10
N GLU A 180 -14.04 -8.78 -31.25
CA GLU A 180 -13.40 -8.18 -32.42
C GLU A 180 -12.83 -9.19 -33.42
N TYR A 181 -12.88 -10.50 -33.12
CA TYR A 181 -12.32 -11.51 -34.02
C TYR A 181 -13.30 -11.86 -35.15
N ASN A 182 -12.92 -11.50 -36.38
CA ASN A 182 -13.61 -11.95 -37.59
C ASN A 182 -12.85 -13.14 -38.21
N PRO A 183 -13.44 -14.35 -38.26
CA PRO A 183 -12.76 -15.54 -38.80
C PRO A 183 -12.50 -15.47 -40.31
N LEU A 184 -13.17 -14.56 -41.04
CA LEU A 184 -12.99 -14.41 -42.48
C LEU A 184 -11.91 -13.38 -42.85
N THR A 185 -11.77 -12.30 -42.07
CA THR A 185 -10.81 -11.22 -42.38
C THR A 185 -9.59 -11.20 -41.47
N GLY A 186 -9.58 -12.02 -40.42
CA GLY A 186 -8.57 -11.89 -39.37
C GLY A 186 -8.69 -10.54 -38.64
N ASP A 187 -7.91 -10.39 -37.59
CA ASP A 187 -7.82 -9.18 -36.79
C ASP A 187 -7.13 -8.08 -37.61
N THR A 188 -7.90 -7.35 -38.42
CA THR A 188 -7.43 -6.17 -39.18
C THR A 188 -7.34 -4.98 -38.21
N GLY A 189 -6.53 -5.12 -37.19
CA GLY A 189 -6.31 -4.15 -36.12
C GLY A 189 -5.02 -4.53 -35.40
N GLY A 190 -3.90 -3.99 -35.89
CA GLY A 190 -2.55 -4.42 -35.47
C GLY A 190 -2.34 -4.40 -33.96
N GLY A 191 -1.73 -5.47 -33.44
CA GLY A 191 -0.96 -5.37 -32.19
C GLY A 191 -0.98 -6.56 -31.22
N THR A 192 -1.90 -7.54 -31.32
CA THR A 192 -2.07 -8.49 -30.19
C THR A 192 -1.49 -9.90 -30.36
N CYS A 193 -0.83 -10.22 -31.48
CA CYS A 193 -0.11 -11.48 -31.65
C CYS A 193 1.25 -11.28 -32.33
N GLY A 194 2.12 -10.53 -31.66
CA GLY A 194 3.49 -10.30 -32.09
C GLY A 194 4.49 -10.63 -30.99
N TRP A 195 4.47 -11.85 -30.44
CA TRP A 195 5.63 -12.30 -29.68
C TRP A 195 6.78 -12.49 -30.67
N ARG A 196 7.67 -11.50 -30.73
CA ARG A 196 9.02 -11.65 -31.28
C ARG A 196 9.98 -11.63 -30.11
N PRO A 197 10.87 -12.62 -29.95
CA PRO A 197 11.92 -12.51 -28.95
C PRO A 197 12.74 -11.25 -29.25
N SER A 198 13.10 -10.48 -28.20
CA SER A 198 13.98 -9.34 -28.35
C SER A 198 15.27 -9.79 -29.06
N GLN A 199 15.67 -9.10 -30.13
CA GLN A 199 17.00 -9.32 -30.71
C GLN A 199 18.01 -9.13 -29.57
N ARG A 200 18.83 -10.16 -29.33
CA ARG A 200 19.96 -10.04 -28.42
C ARG A 200 20.82 -8.92 -28.97
N GLY A 201 20.83 -7.78 -28.29
CA GLY A 201 21.63 -6.62 -28.65
C GLY A 201 23.09 -7.03 -28.79
N ALA A 202 23.76 -6.38 -29.72
CA ALA A 202 25.17 -6.58 -30.05
C ALA A 202 26.02 -6.74 -28.78
N SER A 203 26.72 -7.86 -28.70
CA SER A 203 27.82 -8.08 -27.78
C SER A 203 28.86 -6.98 -28.01
N GLY A 204 28.89 -5.97 -27.12
CA GLY A 204 30.05 -5.14 -26.92
C GLY A 204 31.08 -5.92 -26.10
N GLY A 205 32.33 -5.93 -26.58
CA GLY A 205 33.49 -6.35 -25.79
C GLY A 205 34.24 -7.54 -26.39
N GLY A 206 35.11 -7.24 -27.34
CA GLY A 206 36.30 -8.00 -27.69
C GLY A 206 37.47 -7.04 -27.78
#